data_AF-A0A960WHG4-F1
#
_entry.id   AF-A0A960WHG4-F1
#
_cell.length_a   1.000
_cell.length_b   1.000
_cell.length_c   1.000
_cell.angle_alpha   90.00
_cell.angle_beta   90.00
_cell.angle_gamma   90.00
#
_symmetry.space_group_name_H-M   'P 1'
#
loop_
_entity.id
_entity.type
_entity.pdbx_description
1 polymer ?
#
loop_
_entity_poly.entity_id
_entity_poly.type
_entity_poly.pdbx_seq_one_letter_code
_entity_poly.pdbx_strand_id
1 'polypeptide(L)'
;MNKKTDEYFRKEVKSFIKDFFETLMLEERKQHLENTPFDKGNGYYQRDLTTSMAHVNDLNVPRTRSGEFNPVILPERRRASFDLE
;
A
#
# COMPACT_ATOMS: atom_id res chain seq x y z
N MET A 1 -3.40 -23.64 -18.90
CA MET A 1 -2.17 -23.23 -18.17
C MET A 1 -1.89 -24.27 -17.10
N ASN A 2 -0.63 -24.67 -16.89
CA ASN A 2 -0.28 -25.64 -15.83
C ASN A 2 -0.60 -25.00 -14.45
N LYS A 3 -1.22 -25.76 -13.53
CA LYS A 3 -1.61 -25.26 -12.19
C LYS A 3 -0.46 -24.59 -11.43
N LYS A 4 0.75 -25.13 -11.56
CA LYS A 4 1.96 -24.57 -10.93
C LYS A 4 2.37 -23.21 -11.52
N THR A 5 2.16 -23.02 -12.82
CA THR A 5 2.45 -21.75 -13.51
C THR A 5 1.44 -20.67 -13.11
N ASP A 6 0.17 -21.04 -12.94
CA ASP A 6 -0.87 -20.11 -12.48
C ASP A 6 -0.63 -19.62 -11.04
N GLU A 7 -0.26 -20.53 -10.14
CA GLU A 7 0.08 -20.19 -8.75
C GLU A 7 1.29 -19.24 -8.68
N TYR A 8 2.34 -19.55 -9.45
CA TYR A 8 3.53 -18.68 -9.53
C TYR A 8 3.16 -17.29 -10.04
N PHE A 9 2.41 -17.21 -11.15
CA PHE A 9 1.97 -15.94 -11.72
C PHE A 9 1.16 -15.10 -10.73
N ARG A 10 0.19 -15.71 -10.03
CA ARG A 10 -0.60 -15.01 -9.00
C ARG A 10 0.28 -14.47 -7.87
N LYS A 11 1.30 -15.22 -7.46
CA LYS A 11 2.25 -14.78 -6.44
C LYS A 11 3.06 -13.56 -6.90
N GLU A 12 3.58 -13.59 -8.13
CA GLU A 12 4.32 -12.47 -8.70
C GLU A 12 3.45 -11.23 -8.85
N VAL A 13 2.22 -11.37 -9.37
CA VAL A 13 1.26 -10.25 -9.46
C VAL A 13 0.97 -9.66 -8.08
N LYS A 14 0.76 -10.51 -7.05
CA LYS A 14 0.53 -10.05 -5.68
C LYS A 14 1.74 -9.30 -5.11
N SER A 15 2.96 -9.77 -5.38
CA SER A 15 4.19 -9.08 -4.95
C SER A 15 4.34 -7.73 -5.64
N PHE A 16 4.16 -7.70 -6.96
CA PHE A 16 4.22 -6.47 -7.74
C PHE A 16 3.23 -5.42 -7.25
N ILE A 17 1.96 -5.80 -7.04
CA ILE A 17 0.94 -4.88 -6.50
C ILE A 17 1.38 -4.37 -5.13
N LYS A 18 1.86 -5.24 -4.24
CA LYS A 18 2.34 -4.84 -2.91
C LYS A 18 3.45 -3.78 -3.01
N ASP A 19 4.49 -4.08 -3.77
CA ASP A 19 5.67 -3.20 -3.90
C ASP A 19 5.30 -1.86 -4.55
N PHE A 20 4.39 -1.90 -5.54
CA PHE A 20 3.88 -0.70 -6.21
C PHE A 20 3.15 0.24 -5.24
N PHE A 21 2.19 -0.29 -4.46
CA PHE A 21 1.45 0.51 -3.48
C PHE A 21 2.37 1.02 -2.36
N GLU A 22 3.25 0.19 -1.80
CA GLU A 22 4.18 0.62 -0.75
C GLU A 22 5.09 1.75 -1.23
N THR A 23 5.56 1.66 -2.48
CA THR A 23 6.38 2.72 -3.10
C THR A 23 5.60 4.02 -3.26
N LEU A 24 4.39 3.98 -3.83
CA LEU A 24 3.56 5.18 -4.02
C LEU A 24 3.26 5.86 -2.69
N MET A 25 2.81 5.11 -1.68
CA MET A 25 2.50 5.67 -0.36
C MET A 25 3.74 6.25 0.33
N LEU A 26 4.92 5.67 0.11
CA LEU A 26 6.16 6.18 0.66
C LEU A 26 6.53 7.54 0.05
N GLU A 27 6.37 7.69 -1.26
CA GLU A 27 6.55 8.96 -1.96
C GLU A 27 5.51 10.01 -1.52
N GLU A 28 4.24 9.61 -1.34
CA GLU A 28 3.21 10.50 -0.79
C GLU A 28 3.59 11.00 0.62
N ARG A 29 4.11 10.11 1.49
CA ARG A 29 4.59 10.53 2.83
C ARG A 29 5.76 11.51 2.71
N LYS A 30 6.69 11.25 1.79
CA LYS A 30 7.85 12.12 1.58
C LYS A 30 7.39 13.52 1.17
N GLN A 31 6.48 13.63 0.22
CA GLN A 31 5.87 14.90 -0.18
C GLN A 31 5.13 15.59 0.98
N HIS A 32 4.40 14.85 1.80
CA HIS A 32 3.75 15.41 2.99
C HIS A 32 4.75 16.00 4.00
N LEU A 33 5.87 15.29 4.24
CA LEU A 33 6.91 15.74 5.17
C LEU A 33 7.71 16.93 4.66
N GLU A 34 7.93 17.04 3.33
CA GLU A 34 8.52 18.23 2.72
C GLU A 34 7.71 19.50 3.01
N ASN A 35 6.38 19.36 3.12
CA ASN A 35 5.47 20.46 3.44
C ASN A 35 5.20 20.63 4.95
N THR A 36 5.72 19.74 5.80
CA THR A 36 5.43 19.70 7.24
C THR A 36 6.72 19.58 8.07
N PRO A 37 7.51 20.66 8.22
CA PRO A 37 8.88 20.60 8.75
C PRO A 37 8.98 20.16 10.22
N PHE A 38 7.89 20.20 10.98
CA PHE A 38 7.85 19.76 12.38
C PHE A 38 7.44 18.30 12.56
N ASP A 39 7.05 17.62 11.47
CA ASP A 39 6.66 16.21 11.50
C ASP A 39 7.77 15.30 10.98
N LYS A 40 7.64 14.00 11.22
CA LYS A 40 8.60 12.98 10.78
C LYS A 40 7.94 11.63 10.58
N GLY A 41 8.57 10.78 9.78
CA GLY A 41 8.17 9.39 9.64
C GLY A 41 8.18 8.65 10.99
N ASN A 42 7.16 7.81 11.21
CA ASN A 42 7.00 7.05 12.46
C ASN A 42 6.65 5.58 12.17
N GLY A 43 7.45 4.97 11.28
CA GLY A 43 7.28 3.58 10.87
C GLY A 43 6.07 3.35 9.97
N TYR A 44 5.46 2.18 10.15
CA TYR A 44 4.38 1.65 9.32
C TYR A 44 3.30 0.99 10.19
N TYR A 45 2.07 0.91 9.70
CA TYR A 45 1.10 -0.08 10.16
C TYR A 45 0.79 -1.05 9.04
N GLN A 46 0.36 -2.26 9.38
CA GLN A 46 -0.04 -3.26 8.40
C GLN A 46 -1.55 -3.24 8.19
N ARG A 47 -1.96 -3.37 6.92
CA ARG A 47 -3.35 -3.68 6.56
C ARG A 47 -3.38 -4.61 5.34
N ASP A 48 -4.49 -5.31 5.19
CA ASP A 48 -4.78 -6.04 3.96
C ASP A 48 -5.45 -5.11 2.95
N LEU A 49 -5.23 -5.36 1.66
CA LEU A 49 -5.89 -4.69 0.55
C LEU A 49 -6.52 -5.73 -0.36
N THR A 50 -7.82 -5.64 -0.55
CA THR A 50 -8.52 -6.49 -1.51
C THR A 50 -8.63 -5.73 -2.83
N THR A 51 -8.11 -6.32 -3.89
CA THR A 51 -8.31 -5.86 -5.27
C THR A 51 -9.03 -6.97 -6.04
N SER A 52 -9.64 -6.65 -7.17
CA SER A 52 -10.22 -7.61 -8.11
C SER A 52 -9.21 -8.66 -8.58
N MET A 53 -7.94 -8.27 -8.71
CA MET A 53 -6.86 -9.13 -9.18
C MET A 53 -6.26 -10.01 -8.07
N ALA A 54 -6.12 -9.47 -6.86
CA ALA A 54 -5.47 -10.16 -5.75
C ALA A 54 -5.89 -9.62 -4.37
N HIS A 55 -5.85 -10.50 -3.37
CA HIS A 55 -5.85 -10.10 -1.97
C HIS A 55 -4.40 -9.94 -1.49
N VAL A 56 -3.99 -8.69 -1.28
CA VAL A 56 -2.64 -8.32 -0.82
C VAL A 56 -2.63 -8.29 0.70
N ASN A 57 -1.72 -9.06 1.31
CA ASN A 57 -1.59 -9.14 2.76
C ASN A 57 -0.38 -8.36 3.26
N ASP A 58 -0.50 -7.89 4.51
CA ASP A 58 0.57 -7.26 5.26
C ASP A 58 1.17 -6.05 4.54
N LEU A 59 0.33 -5.23 3.88
CA LEU A 59 0.76 -4.01 3.20
C LEU A 59 1.26 -3.01 4.25
N ASN A 60 2.52 -2.58 4.12
CA ASN A 60 3.13 -1.62 5.03
C ASN A 60 2.72 -0.20 4.66
N VAL A 61 1.75 0.33 5.39
CA VAL A 61 1.27 1.68 5.16
C VAL A 61 2.08 2.68 5.99
N PRO A 62 2.78 3.63 5.35
CA PRO A 62 3.63 4.59 6.04
C PRO A 62 2.81 5.50 6.95
N ARG A 63 3.43 5.90 8.06
CA ARG A 63 2.84 6.85 9.03
C ARG A 63 3.78 7.99 9.32
N THR A 64 3.21 9.09 9.80
CA THR A 64 3.95 10.18 10.43
C THR A 64 3.74 10.18 11.95
N ARG A 65 4.52 11.01 12.66
CA ARG A 65 4.49 11.12 14.13
C ARG A 65 3.27 11.89 14.59
N SER A 66 2.87 12.92 13.85
CA SER A 66 1.66 13.70 14.10
C SER A 66 0.39 12.86 13.93
N GLY A 67 0.39 11.95 12.94
CA GLY A 67 -0.81 11.22 12.52
C GLY A 67 -1.64 11.94 11.45
N GLU A 68 -1.20 13.11 10.98
CA GLU A 68 -1.89 13.94 9.98
C GLU A 68 -1.72 13.42 8.53
N PHE A 69 -0.79 12.48 8.31
CA PHE A 69 -0.59 11.86 7.02
C PHE A 69 -1.49 10.62 6.84
N ASN A 70 -2.28 10.63 5.77
CA ASN A 70 -2.99 9.46 5.26
C ASN A 70 -2.74 9.32 3.75
N PRO A 71 -2.32 8.15 3.25
CA PRO A 71 -2.10 7.97 1.81
C PRO A 71 -3.40 8.09 1.02
N VAL A 72 -3.36 8.84 -0.07
CA VAL A 72 -4.52 9.12 -0.94
C VAL A 72 -4.82 7.93 -1.84
N ILE A 73 -3.78 7.18 -2.25
CA ILE A 73 -3.94 5.98 -3.07
C ILE A 73 -4.74 4.87 -2.39
N LEU A 74 -4.90 4.92 -1.06
CA LEU A 74 -5.68 3.94 -0.32
C LEU A 74 -7.11 4.44 -0.06
N PRO A 75 -8.11 3.54 -0.13
CA PRO A 75 -9.44 3.88 0.35
C PRO A 75 -9.40 4.20 1.85
N GLU A 76 -10.18 5.22 2.23
CA GLU A 76 -10.32 5.72 3.60
C GLU A 76 -10.73 4.60 4.57
N ARG A 77 -11.64 3.73 4.12
CA ARG A 77 -12.04 2.55 4.89
C ARG A 77 -10.93 1.50 4.85
N ARG A 78 -10.42 1.11 6.03
CA ARG A 78 -9.38 0.08 6.17
C ARG A 78 -9.72 -1.26 5.51
N ARG A 79 -11.00 -1.61 5.44
CA ARG A 79 -11.51 -2.79 4.74
C ARG A 79 -12.37 -2.32 3.59
N ALA A 80 -11.72 -2.00 2.47
CA ALA A 80 -12.40 -1.72 1.22
C ALA A 80 -11.73 -2.51 0.09
N SER A 81 -12.53 -2.88 -0.91
CA SER A 81 -12.00 -3.28 -2.20
C SER A 81 -11.54 -2.04 -2.96
N PHE A 82 -10.37 -2.11 -3.58
CA PHE A 82 -9.85 -1.04 -4.43
C PHE A 82 -9.31 -1.65 -5.72
N ASP A 83 -9.72 -1.05 -6.84
CA ASP A 83 -9.29 -1.45 -8.16
C ASP A 83 -8.66 -0.26 -8.87
N LEU A 84 -7.58 -0.51 -9.61
CA LEU A 84 -6.99 0.47 -10.52
C LEU A 84 -7.90 0.49 -11.76
N GLU A 85 -8.66 1.57 -11.93
CA GLU A 85 -9.41 1.87 -13.17
C GLU A 85 -8.49 2.32 -14.31
#